data_AF-A0A920RD69-F1
#
_entry.id   AF-A0A920RD69-F1
#
_cell.length_a   1.000
_cell.length_b   1.000
_cell.length_c   1.000
_cell.angle_alpha   90.00
_cell.angle_beta   90.00
_cell.angle_gamma   90.00
#
_symmetry.space_group_name_H-M   'P 1'
#
loop_
_entity.id
_entity.type
_entity.pdbx_description
1 polymer ?
#
loop_
_entity_poly.entity_id
_entity_poly.type
_entity_poly.pdbx_seq_one_letter_code
_entity_poly.pdbx_strand_id
1 'polypeptide(L)'
;MLINFFMTLKQERLPVSFTELFTLLECLKQNVIFGNVDDFYYLSRMCFIKDEKNFDKFDVAFAKYFEKIEVLDDLSLYEIPDEWLS
;
A
#
# COMPACT_ATOMS: atom_id res chain seq x y z
N MET A 1 3.34 -5.77 -1.48
CA MET A 1 4.65 -5.07 -1.37
C MET A 1 4.49 -3.57 -1.57
N LEU A 2 5.14 -2.72 -0.76
CA LEU A 2 5.04 -1.24 -0.79
C LEU A 2 5.43 -0.59 -2.13
N ILE A 3 6.37 -1.20 -2.86
CA ILE A 3 6.75 -0.71 -4.19
C ILE A 3 5.56 -0.80 -5.15
N ASN A 4 4.76 -1.87 -5.08
CA ASN A 4 3.57 -2.01 -5.90
C ASN A 4 2.53 -0.94 -5.57
N PHE A 5 2.38 -0.58 -4.29
CA PHE A 5 1.51 0.51 -3.87
C PHE A 5 1.96 1.85 -4.49
N PHE A 6 3.24 2.18 -4.38
CA PHE A 6 3.81 3.37 -5.00
C PHE A 6 3.60 3.42 -6.53
N MET A 7 3.73 2.28 -7.20
CA MET A 7 3.44 2.19 -8.63
C MET A 7 1.95 2.40 -8.93
N THR A 8 1.03 1.89 -8.11
CA THR A 8 -0.41 2.15 -8.22
C THR A 8 -0.73 3.64 -8.07
N LEU A 9 -0.09 4.33 -7.11
CA LEU A 9 -0.25 5.79 -6.96
C LEU A 9 0.20 6.55 -8.22
N LYS A 10 1.32 6.15 -8.82
CA LYS A 10 1.80 6.73 -10.09
C LYS A 10 0.85 6.45 -11.26
N GLN A 11 0.25 5.28 -11.32
CA GLN A 11 -0.73 4.92 -12.36
C GLN A 11 -1.98 5.82 -12.30
N GLU A 12 -2.42 6.20 -11.09
CA GLU A 12 -3.51 7.15 -10.86
C GLU A 12 -3.08 8.62 -11.03
N ARG A 13 -1.89 8.87 -11.60
CA ARG A 13 -1.34 10.20 -11.91
C ARG A 13 -1.20 11.11 -10.68
N LEU A 14 -0.93 10.53 -9.52
CA LEU A 14 -0.58 11.31 -8.34
C LEU A 14 0.85 11.85 -8.48
N PRO A 15 1.11 13.10 -8.05
CA PRO A 15 2.43 13.71 -8.09
C PRO A 15 3.32 13.19 -6.95
N VAL A 16 3.56 11.87 -6.91
CA VAL A 16 4.38 11.20 -5.91
C VAL A 16 5.82 11.01 -6.38
N SER A 17 6.74 11.13 -5.43
CA SER A 17 8.18 11.04 -5.60
C SER A 17 8.77 9.99 -4.67
N PHE A 18 10.04 9.64 -4.91
CA PHE A 18 10.76 8.74 -4.02
C PHE A 18 10.95 9.32 -2.62
N THR A 19 10.99 10.65 -2.48
CA THR A 19 11.14 11.30 -1.17
C THR A 19 9.97 10.96 -0.24
N GLU A 20 8.72 11.07 -0.71
CA GLU A 20 7.56 10.68 0.10
C GLU A 20 7.56 9.18 0.43
N LEU A 21 8.00 8.34 -0.52
CA LEU A 21 8.15 6.91 -0.28
C LEU A 21 9.19 6.62 0.82
N PHE A 22 10.34 7.29 0.80
CA PHE A 22 11.35 7.15 1.85
C PHE A 22 10.83 7.62 3.21
N THR A 23 10.10 8.75 3.26
CA THR A 23 9.45 9.20 4.50
C THR A 23 8.50 8.14 5.07
N LEU A 24 7.65 7.52 4.23
CA LEU A 24 6.77 6.45 4.69
C LEU A 24 7.58 5.27 5.25
N LEU A 25 8.65 4.85 4.56
CA LEU A 25 9.51 3.76 5.02
C LEU A 25 10.18 4.07 6.36
N GLU A 26 10.61 5.31 6.59
CA GLU A 26 11.17 5.74 7.88
C GLU A 26 10.13 5.67 8.99
N CYS A 27 8.90 6.15 8.76
CA CYS A 27 7.81 6.06 9.73
C CYS A 27 7.47 4.59 10.09
N LEU A 28 7.44 3.71 9.10
CA LEU A 28 7.21 2.28 9.33
C LEU A 28 8.37 1.66 10.13
N LYS A 29 9.62 2.02 9.79
CA LYS A 29 10.82 1.55 10.52
C LYS A 29 10.83 2.00 11.99
N GLN A 30 10.23 3.16 12.28
CA GLN A 30 10.08 3.68 13.64
C GLN A 30 8.85 3.12 14.38
N ASN A 31 8.09 2.20 13.77
CA ASN A 31 6.84 1.66 14.32
C ASN A 31 5.82 2.74 14.70
N VAL A 32 5.69 3.79 13.88
CA VAL A 32 4.71 4.87 14.10
C VAL A 32 3.27 4.34 14.06
N ILE A 33 3.03 3.27 13.30
CA ILE A 33 1.75 2.59 13.19
C ILE A 33 1.91 1.10 13.46
N PHE A 34 0.83 0.42 13.87
CA PHE A 34 0.87 -0.98 14.27
C PHE A 34 -0.17 -1.82 13.52
N GLY A 35 0.26 -2.51 12.46
CA GLY A 35 -0.48 -3.63 11.85
C GLY A 35 -1.92 -3.39 11.38
N ASN A 36 -2.38 -2.13 11.28
CA ASN A 36 -3.74 -1.77 10.89
C ASN A 36 -3.74 -1.08 9.52
N VAL A 37 -4.70 -1.46 8.67
CA VAL A 37 -4.95 -0.88 7.35
C VAL A 37 -5.36 0.59 7.47
N ASP A 38 -6.19 0.94 8.45
CA ASP A 38 -6.67 2.31 8.63
C ASP A 38 -5.50 3.25 9.01
N ASP A 39 -4.65 2.81 9.93
CA ASP A 39 -3.46 3.58 10.33
C ASP A 39 -2.49 3.73 9.16
N PHE A 40 -2.33 2.67 8.34
CA PHE A 40 -1.55 2.74 7.12
C PHE A 40 -2.15 3.69 6.09
N TYR A 41 -3.48 3.72 5.93
CA TYR A 41 -4.19 4.67 5.07
C TYR A 41 -3.86 6.10 5.46
N TYR A 42 -4.03 6.45 6.74
CA TYR A 42 -3.78 7.82 7.20
C TYR A 42 -2.32 8.22 7.11
N LEU A 43 -1.39 7.34 7.51
CA LEU A 43 0.04 7.60 7.44
C LEU A 43 0.51 7.77 5.99
N SER A 44 0.11 6.85 5.11
CA SER A 44 0.52 6.91 3.70
C SER A 44 -0.07 8.12 2.99
N ARG A 45 -1.34 8.49 3.26
CA ARG A 45 -1.95 9.73 2.75
C ARG A 45 -1.19 10.97 3.22
N MET A 46 -0.82 11.01 4.50
CA MET A 46 -0.03 12.12 5.08
C MET A 46 1.37 12.22 4.45
N CYS A 47 2.02 11.10 4.17
CA CYS A 47 3.33 11.09 3.52
C CYS A 47 3.25 11.51 2.05
N PHE A 48 2.28 10.99 1.27
CA PHE A 48 2.27 11.14 -0.18
C PHE A 48 1.54 12.38 -0.70
N ILE A 49 0.52 12.88 0.01
CA ILE A 49 -0.37 13.90 -0.54
C ILE A 49 -0.14 15.26 0.12
N LYS A 50 0.34 16.21 -0.68
CA LYS A 50 0.62 17.59 -0.26
C LYS A 50 -0.49 18.59 -0.59
N ASP A 51 -1.37 18.23 -1.53
CA ASP A 51 -2.48 19.06 -2.00
C ASP A 51 -3.77 18.24 -1.90
N GLU A 52 -4.76 18.79 -1.21
CA GLU A 52 -6.08 18.19 -0.97
C GLU A 52 -6.80 17.77 -2.25
N LYS A 53 -6.53 18.42 -3.39
CA LYS A 53 -7.11 18.09 -4.70
C LYS A 53 -6.77 16.67 -5.17
N ASN A 54 -5.78 16.03 -4.56
CA ASN A 54 -5.36 14.69 -4.88
C ASN A 54 -5.94 13.61 -3.93
N PHE A 55 -6.76 13.99 -2.94
CA PHE A 55 -7.37 13.03 -2.00
C PHE A 55 -8.25 12.02 -2.74
N ASP A 56 -9.15 12.46 -3.60
CA ASP A 56 -10.04 11.54 -4.35
C ASP A 56 -9.25 10.50 -5.16
N LYS A 57 -8.17 10.93 -5.81
CA LYS A 57 -7.31 10.03 -6.59
C LYS A 57 -6.56 9.05 -5.71
N PHE A 58 -6.10 9.51 -4.54
CA PHE A 58 -5.45 8.66 -3.56
C PHE A 58 -6.41 7.59 -3.04
N ASP A 59 -7.65 7.95 -2.73
CA ASP A 59 -8.65 7.01 -2.22
C ASP A 59 -8.94 5.90 -3.25
N VAL A 60 -9.10 6.27 -4.52
CA VAL A 60 -9.27 5.31 -5.62
C VAL A 60 -8.03 4.42 -5.76
N ALA A 61 -6.83 4.98 -5.72
CA ALA A 61 -5.58 4.23 -5.84
C ALA A 61 -5.40 3.23 -4.67
N PHE A 62 -5.74 3.67 -3.46
CA PHE A 62 -5.63 2.89 -2.24
C PHE A 62 -6.61 1.72 -2.25
N ALA A 63 -7.88 1.96 -2.57
CA ALA A 63 -8.89 0.92 -2.72
C ALA A 63 -8.45 -0.14 -3.75
N LYS A 64 -8.02 0.28 -4.95
CA LYS A 64 -7.52 -0.63 -6.00
C LYS A 64 -6.33 -1.48 -5.55
N TYR A 65 -5.46 -0.93 -4.70
CA TYR A 65 -4.32 -1.67 -4.18
C TYR A 65 -4.73 -2.72 -3.16
N PHE A 66 -5.64 -2.37 -2.24
CA PHE A 66 -6.10 -3.27 -1.19
C PHE A 66 -7.01 -4.38 -1.72
N GLU A 67 -7.91 -4.09 -2.66
CA GLU A 67 -8.69 -5.14 -3.36
C GLU A 67 -7.77 -6.19 -4.00
N LYS A 68 -6.66 -5.76 -4.61
CA LYS A 68 -5.67 -6.70 -5.18
C LYS A 68 -4.95 -7.53 -4.13
N ILE A 69 -4.74 -6.99 -2.93
CA ILE A 69 -4.12 -7.73 -1.83
C ILE A 69 -5.08 -8.79 -1.30
N GLU A 70 -6.34 -8.43 -1.05
CA GLU A 70 -7.35 -9.38 -0.57
C GLU A 70 -7.50 -10.57 -1.53
N VAL A 71 -7.52 -10.32 -2.84
CA VAL A 71 -7.55 -11.37 -3.86
C VAL A 71 -6.30 -12.26 -3.82
N LEU A 72 -5.11 -11.69 -3.56
CA LEU A 72 -3.87 -12.47 -3.46
C LEU A 72 -3.80 -13.30 -2.17
N ASP A 73 -4.37 -12.79 -1.07
CA ASP A 73 -4.43 -13.51 0.21
C ASP A 73 -5.38 -14.71 0.09
N ASP A 74 -6.53 -14.53 -0.56
CA ASP A 74 -7.47 -15.62 -0.87
C ASP A 74 -6.86 -16.68 -1.80
N LEU A 75 -6.01 -16.27 -2.75
CA LEU A 75 -5.25 -17.20 -3.60
C LEU A 75 -4.11 -17.91 -2.87
N SER A 76 -3.58 -17.34 -1.77
CA SER A 76 -2.54 -17.98 -0.95
C SER A 76 -3.07 -19.10 -0.06
N LEU A 77 -4.40 -19.20 0.09
CA LEU A 77 -5.11 -20.32 0.72
C LEU A 77 -5.27 -21.53 -0.20
N TYR A 78 -4.84 -21.47 -1.47
CA TYR A 78 -4.74 -22.68 -2.29
C TYR A 78 -3.67 -23.60 -1.70
N GLU A 79 -4.15 -24.72 -1.16
CA GLU A 79 -3.40 -25.76 -0.44
C GLU A 79 -2.06 -26.07 -1.13
N ILE A 80 -0.97 -25.88 -0.39
CA ILE A 80 0.35 -26.42 -0.78
C ILE A 80 0.14 -27.93 -0.94
N PRO A 81 0.39 -28.52 -2.13
CA PRO A 81 0.23 -29.95 -2.33
C PRO A 81 1.14 -30.72 -1.37
N ASP A 82 0.60 -31.68 -0.61
CA ASP A 82 1.36 -32.49 0.35
C ASP A 82 2.58 -33.19 -0.30
N GLU A 83 2.53 -33.44 -1.61
CA GLU A 83 3.63 -34.01 -2.41
C GLU A 83 4.90 -33.13 -2.43
N TRP A 84 4.79 -31.82 -2.16
CA TRP A 84 5.93 -30.90 -2.15
C TRP A 84 6.68 -30.83 -0.81
N LEU A 85 6.15 -31.45 0.25
CA LEU A 85 6.76 -31.50 1.58
C LEU A 85 7.66 -32.74 1.79
N SER A 86 7.92 -33.53 0.73
CA SER A 86 8.79 -34.71 0.78
C SER A 86 10.28 -34.37 0.78
#